data_AF-A0A914NY76-F1
#
_entry.id   AF-A0A914NY76-F1
#
_cell.length_a   1.000
_cell.length_b   1.000
_cell.length_c   1.000
_cell.angle_alpha   90.00
_cell.angle_beta   90.00
_cell.angle_gamma   90.00
#
_symmetry.space_group_name_H-M   'P 1'
#
loop_
_entity.id
_entity.type
_entity.pdbx_description
1 polymer ?
#
loop_
_entity_poly.entity_id
_entity_poly.type
_entity_poly.pdbx_seq_one_letter_code
_entity_poly.pdbx_strand_id
1 'polypeptide(L)'
;MFHIFYVNQGYMLMLEPPTLGSVFDLQKSIEKSTGIGIDNQLLFLSDGGSLIGSTMLSSITGVGTDTNPIFLVRRVTNNNRELVKENLEGINELFRGWSSEMDRLNRISTTSSSAITECIELAKKCNTVAETIIRFCSNLISEHHYLHQGWKAVIANLDDSISRTQKYLQRSKRQAEKLETIRTKGRVLLGDFDNVIEVLSKVIIYFYAI
;
A
#
# COMPACT_ATOMS: atom_id res chain seq x y z
N MET A 1 -1.49 -4.54 20.05
CA MET A 1 -1.70 -5.27 18.78
C MET A 1 -1.97 -4.28 17.66
N PHE A 2 -1.23 -4.39 16.56
CA PHE A 2 -1.36 -3.61 15.33
C PHE A 2 -1.98 -4.46 14.22
N HIS A 3 -2.99 -3.90 13.56
CA HIS A 3 -3.66 -4.49 12.41
C HIS A 3 -3.02 -3.96 11.13
N ILE A 4 -2.52 -4.88 10.31
CA ILE A 4 -1.88 -4.57 9.03
C ILE A 4 -2.61 -5.32 7.94
N PHE A 5 -3.19 -4.62 6.99
CA PHE A 5 -3.86 -5.25 5.87
C PHE A 5 -2.88 -5.45 4.71
N TYR A 6 -2.63 -6.71 4.33
CA TYR A 6 -1.72 -7.03 3.22
C TYR A 6 -2.47 -6.94 1.89
N VAL A 7 -2.30 -5.81 1.20
CA VAL A 7 -3.09 -5.45 0.00
C VAL A 7 -2.86 -6.42 -1.16
N ASN A 8 -1.64 -6.94 -1.34
CA ASN A 8 -1.35 -7.83 -2.47
C ASN A 8 -2.10 -9.17 -2.36
N GLN A 9 -2.42 -9.63 -1.15
CA GLN A 9 -3.05 -10.93 -0.90
C GLN A 9 -4.44 -10.85 -0.24
N GLY A 10 -4.85 -9.69 0.22
CA GLY A 10 -6.23 -9.44 0.68
C GLY A 10 -6.56 -9.97 2.08
N TYR A 11 -5.60 -10.07 3.00
CA TYR A 11 -5.86 -10.54 4.36
C TYR A 11 -5.24 -9.65 5.45
N MET A 12 -5.76 -9.77 6.67
CA MET A 12 -5.32 -9.02 7.84
C MET A 12 -4.21 -9.76 8.62
N LEU A 13 -3.14 -9.05 8.92
CA LEU A 13 -2.06 -9.47 9.81
C LEU A 13 -2.22 -8.79 11.17
N MET A 14 -2.01 -9.57 12.23
CA MET A 14 -2.06 -9.12 13.62
C MET A 14 -0.66 -9.21 14.20
N LEU A 15 -0.01 -8.08 14.44
CA LEU A 15 1.36 -8.04 14.95
C LEU A 15 1.45 -7.26 16.27
N GLU A 16 2.41 -7.64 17.11
CA GLU A 16 2.70 -6.95 18.37
C GLU A 16 4.14 -6.42 18.33
N PRO A 17 4.37 -5.28 17.65
CA PRO A 17 5.67 -4.63 17.69
C PRO A 17 5.96 -4.09 19.10
N PRO A 18 7.24 -3.82 19.44
CA PRO A 18 7.60 -3.17 20.69
C PRO A 18 6.83 -1.85 20.88
N THR A 19 6.29 -1.61 22.08
CA THR A 19 5.44 -0.45 22.40
C THR A 19 6.12 0.91 22.16
N LEU A 20 7.44 0.96 22.33
CA LEU A 20 8.28 2.15 22.06
C LEU A 20 9.05 2.01 20.73
N GLY A 21 8.58 1.13 19.84
CA GLY A 21 9.20 0.84 18.57
C GLY A 21 8.96 1.92 17.51
N SER A 22 9.81 1.87 16.50
CA SER A 22 9.67 2.62 15.26
C SER A 22 8.91 1.81 14.20
N VAL A 23 8.52 2.47 13.11
CA VAL A 23 7.99 1.79 11.92
C VAL A 23 8.99 0.74 11.40
N PHE A 24 10.29 0.96 11.56
CA PHE A 24 11.30 -0.04 11.22
C PHE A 24 11.17 -1.34 12.06
N ASP A 25 10.82 -1.23 13.34
CA ASP A 25 10.57 -2.40 14.19
C ASP A 25 9.29 -3.14 13.79
N LEU A 26 8.28 -2.39 13.31
CA LEU A 26 7.10 -2.97 12.68
C LEU A 26 7.47 -3.71 11.39
N GLN A 27 8.30 -3.13 10.53
CA GLN A 27 8.75 -3.76 9.29
C GLN A 27 9.54 -5.05 9.55
N LYS A 28 10.39 -5.09 10.58
CA LYS A 28 11.04 -6.33 11.04
C LYS A 28 10.03 -7.38 11.49
N SER A 29 8.98 -6.97 12.20
CA SER A 29 7.92 -7.88 12.65
C SER A 29 7.15 -8.46 11.45
N ILE A 30 6.88 -7.63 10.44
CA ILE A 30 6.27 -8.05 9.17
C ILE A 30 7.19 -9.02 8.42
N GLU A 31 8.48 -8.72 8.31
CA GLU A 31 9.46 -9.58 7.64
C GLU A 31 9.53 -10.96 8.30
N LYS A 32 9.56 -11.00 9.63
CA LYS A 32 9.53 -12.26 10.40
C LYS A 32 8.24 -13.06 10.17
N SER A 33 7.10 -12.39 10.01
CA SER A 33 5.79 -13.05 9.84
C SER A 33 5.48 -13.46 8.41
N THR A 34 6.02 -12.75 7.41
CA THR A 34 5.62 -12.91 6.00
C THR A 34 6.76 -13.27 5.06
N GLY A 35 8.02 -13.15 5.50
CA GLY A 35 9.21 -13.30 4.67
C GLY A 35 9.44 -12.14 3.68
N ILE A 36 8.61 -11.09 3.70
CA ILE A 36 8.79 -9.94 2.82
C ILE A 36 9.94 -9.08 3.34
N GLY A 37 11.04 -9.02 2.59
CA GLY A 37 12.20 -8.20 2.96
C GLY A 37 11.83 -6.72 3.16
N ILE A 38 12.41 -6.05 4.15
CA ILE A 38 12.08 -4.67 4.55
C ILE A 38 12.05 -3.70 3.36
N ASP A 39 13.01 -3.77 2.43
CA ASP A 39 13.09 -2.89 1.25
C ASP A 39 11.90 -3.04 0.28
N ASN A 40 11.24 -4.19 0.33
CA ASN A 40 10.06 -4.51 -0.47
C ASN A 40 8.76 -4.17 0.24
N GLN A 41 8.79 -3.71 1.49
CA GLN A 41 7.60 -3.33 2.25
C GLN A 41 7.29 -1.84 2.06
N LEU A 42 6.18 -1.54 1.41
CA LEU A 42 5.61 -0.20 1.35
C LEU A 42 4.45 -0.14 2.33
N LEU A 43 4.52 0.78 3.31
CA LEU A 43 3.49 0.95 4.33
C LEU A 43 2.75 2.27 4.10
N PHE A 44 1.43 2.20 4.05
CA PHE A 44 0.55 3.34 3.83
C PHE A 44 -0.51 3.49 4.92
N LEU A 45 -0.85 4.73 5.21
CA LEU A 45 -2.04 5.11 5.95
C LEU A 45 -3.24 5.22 4.98
N SER A 46 -4.45 5.24 5.54
CA SER A 46 -5.71 5.31 4.76
C SER A 46 -5.84 6.55 3.88
N ASP A 47 -5.12 7.63 4.20
CA ASP A 47 -5.08 8.87 3.42
C ASP A 47 -4.02 8.87 2.30
N GLY A 48 -3.23 7.79 2.17
CA GLY A 48 -2.11 7.70 1.23
C GLY A 48 -0.77 8.21 1.78
N GLY A 49 -0.72 8.63 3.05
CA GLY A 49 0.52 8.94 3.73
C GLY A 49 1.43 7.71 3.82
N SER A 50 2.70 7.86 3.44
CA SER A 50 3.68 6.77 3.54
C SER A 50 4.37 6.78 4.89
N LEU A 51 4.47 5.62 5.52
CA LEU A 51 5.20 5.46 6.77
C LEU A 51 6.68 5.20 6.48
N ILE A 52 7.53 6.02 7.10
CA ILE A 52 8.99 5.94 6.97
C ILE A 52 9.54 5.21 8.19
N GLY A 53 10.58 4.38 8.01
CA GLY A 53 11.14 3.55 9.08
C GLY A 53 11.55 4.32 10.35
N SER A 54 11.95 5.59 10.22
CA SER A 54 12.33 6.46 11.36
C SER A 54 11.14 6.99 12.17
N THR A 55 9.91 6.86 11.69
CA THR A 55 8.72 7.35 12.38
C THR A 55 8.46 6.47 13.61
N MET A 56 8.20 7.09 14.76
CA MET A 56 7.86 6.36 15.99
C MET A 56 6.42 5.86 15.91
N LEU A 57 6.16 4.62 16.32
CA LEU A 57 4.81 4.07 16.35
C LEU A 57 3.89 4.85 17.30
N SER A 58 4.46 5.50 18.32
CA SER A 58 3.72 6.38 19.23
C SER A 58 3.21 7.68 18.59
N SER A 59 3.82 8.14 17.50
CA SER A 59 3.41 9.36 16.80
C SER A 59 2.21 9.17 15.86
N ILE A 60 1.89 7.92 15.53
CA ILE A 60 0.81 7.58 14.61
C ILE A 60 -0.41 7.13 15.42
N THR A 61 -1.23 8.11 15.81
CA THR A 61 -2.43 7.89 16.64
C THR A 61 -3.62 7.41 15.81
N GLY A 62 -4.35 6.42 16.31
CA GLY A 62 -5.61 5.97 15.71
C GLY A 62 -5.46 5.15 14.43
N VAL A 63 -4.26 4.65 14.14
CA VAL A 63 -3.96 3.76 13.01
C VAL A 63 -3.45 2.41 13.51
N GLY A 64 -3.53 1.37 12.69
CA GLY A 64 -3.21 0.01 13.11
C GLY A 64 -4.31 -0.62 13.97
N THR A 65 -5.54 -0.12 13.87
CA THR A 65 -6.72 -0.71 14.53
C THR A 65 -7.47 -1.64 13.57
N ASP A 66 -8.39 -2.42 14.10
CA ASP A 66 -9.30 -3.27 13.34
C ASP A 66 -10.06 -2.51 12.25
N THR A 67 -10.42 -1.26 12.53
CA THR A 67 -11.22 -0.37 11.68
C THR A 67 -10.38 0.61 10.84
N ASN A 68 -9.10 0.80 11.18
CA ASN A 68 -8.18 1.68 10.47
C ASN A 68 -6.78 1.04 10.42
N PRO A 69 -6.61 -0.04 9.62
CA PRO A 69 -5.36 -0.79 9.56
C PRO A 69 -4.26 0.00 8.83
N ILE A 70 -3.02 -0.42 9.01
CA ILE A 70 -1.91 0.01 8.16
C ILE A 70 -1.91 -0.85 6.89
N PHE A 71 -1.80 -0.24 5.71
CA PHE A 71 -1.79 -0.97 4.45
C PHE A 71 -0.37 -1.35 4.05
N LEU A 72 -0.11 -2.65 3.98
CA LEU A 72 1.14 -3.21 3.47
C LEU A 72 0.99 -3.53 1.99
N VAL A 73 1.89 -2.97 1.18
CA VAL A 73 2.05 -3.28 -0.23
C VAL A 73 3.45 -3.81 -0.46
N ARG A 74 3.55 -5.03 -0.97
CA ARG A 74 4.82 -5.59 -1.43
C ARG A 74 5.18 -4.97 -2.77
N ARG A 75 6.38 -4.44 -2.88
CA ARG A 75 6.97 -4.01 -4.15
C ARG A 75 7.09 -5.22 -5.08
N VAL A 76 6.35 -5.20 -6.18
CA VAL A 76 6.39 -6.29 -7.16
C VAL A 76 7.64 -6.10 -8.02
N THR A 77 8.65 -6.95 -7.80
CA THR A 77 9.73 -7.17 -8.77
C THR A 77 9.27 -8.24 -9.77
N ASN A 78 9.76 -8.16 -11.01
CA ASN A 78 9.15 -8.72 -12.23
C ASN A 78 8.81 -10.23 -12.27
N ASN A 79 8.98 -11.01 -11.20
CA ASN A 79 8.97 -12.48 -11.25
C ASN A 79 8.00 -13.24 -10.34
N ASN A 80 7.29 -12.63 -9.39
CA ASN A 80 6.47 -13.42 -8.45
C ASN A 80 4.98 -13.10 -8.57
N ARG A 81 4.30 -13.79 -9.50
CA ARG A 81 2.84 -13.95 -9.47
C ARG A 81 2.48 -15.09 -8.53
N GLU A 82 2.62 -14.87 -7.22
CA GLU A 82 1.92 -15.73 -6.27
C GLU A 82 0.47 -15.25 -6.18
N LEU A 83 -0.36 -15.81 -7.05
CA LEU A 83 -1.81 -15.75 -6.91
C LEU A 83 -2.17 -16.62 -5.70
N VAL A 84 -2.59 -16.03 -4.59
CA VAL A 84 -3.23 -16.80 -3.53
C VAL A 84 -4.65 -17.14 -3.98
N LYS A 85 -4.82 -18.40 -4.37
CA LYS A 85 -6.01 -19.21 -4.06
C LYS A 85 -5.72 -19.85 -2.69
N GLU A 86 -6.64 -20.09 -1.77
CA GLU A 86 -7.96 -20.70 -1.83
C GLU A 86 -8.65 -20.45 -0.48
N ASN A 87 -9.95 -20.10 -0.48
CA ASN A 87 -10.81 -20.38 0.67
C ASN A 87 -12.22 -20.84 0.22
N LEU A 88 -12.44 -20.96 -1.10
CA LEU A 88 -13.70 -21.43 -1.67
C LEU A 88 -13.84 -22.96 -1.58
N GLU A 89 -12.73 -23.71 -1.57
CA GLU A 89 -12.77 -25.18 -1.58
C GLU A 89 -13.43 -25.74 -0.31
N GLY A 90 -13.06 -25.25 0.88
CA GLY A 90 -13.64 -25.74 2.14
C GLY A 90 -15.15 -25.50 2.28
N ILE A 91 -15.66 -24.39 1.74
CA ILE A 91 -17.12 -24.09 1.78
C ILE A 91 -17.88 -24.96 0.78
N ASN A 92 -17.32 -25.14 -0.41
CA ASN A 92 -17.90 -26.02 -1.42
C ASN A 92 -17.96 -27.47 -0.93
N GLU A 93 -16.93 -27.93 -0.21
CA GLU A 93 -16.91 -29.25 0.42
C GLU A 93 -17.99 -29.40 1.50
N LEU A 94 -18.14 -28.42 2.40
CA LEU A 94 -19.19 -28.42 3.42
C LEU A 94 -20.59 -28.51 2.81
N PHE A 95 -20.86 -27.73 1.76
CA PHE A 95 -22.13 -27.76 1.06
C PHE A 95 -22.37 -29.08 0.33
N ARG A 96 -21.36 -29.60 -0.39
CA ARG A 96 -21.43 -30.91 -1.06
C ARG A 96 -21.69 -32.06 -0.08
N GLY A 97 -21.05 -32.04 1.09
CA GLY A 97 -21.24 -33.04 2.13
C GLY A 97 -22.63 -33.00 2.74
N TRP A 98 -23.23 -31.82 2.90
CA TRP A 98 -24.63 -31.69 3.31
C TRP A 98 -25.59 -32.18 2.20
N SER A 99 -25.39 -31.75 0.95
CA SER A 99 -26.24 -32.12 -0.19
C SER A 99 -26.27 -33.63 -0.42
N SER A 100 -25.12 -34.30 -0.29
CA SER A 100 -25.02 -35.75 -0.46
C SER A 100 -25.80 -36.52 0.61
N GLU A 101 -25.80 -36.01 1.85
CA GLU A 101 -26.54 -36.63 2.96
C GLU A 101 -28.05 -36.40 2.84
N MET A 102 -28.46 -35.24 2.32
CA MET A 102 -29.85 -34.95 1.94
C MET A 102 -30.34 -35.92 0.87
N ASP A 103 -29.55 -36.13 -0.19
CA ASP A 103 -29.88 -37.06 -1.26
C ASP A 103 -29.93 -38.52 -0.78
N ARG A 104 -29.12 -38.89 0.21
CA ARG A 104 -29.17 -40.21 0.86
C ARG A 104 -30.49 -40.39 1.60
N LEU A 105 -30.89 -39.40 2.42
CA LEU A 105 -32.12 -39.45 3.20
C LEU A 105 -33.38 -39.46 2.32
N ASN A 106 -33.41 -38.68 1.24
CA ASN A 106 -34.53 -38.66 0.29
C ASN A 106 -34.76 -39.99 -0.44
N ARG A 107 -33.75 -40.86 -0.51
CA ARG A 107 -33.87 -42.21 -1.12
C ARG A 107 -34.39 -43.26 -0.13
N ILE A 108 -34.40 -42.97 1.17
CA ILE A 108 -34.93 -43.89 2.18
C ILE A 108 -36.44 -43.74 2.20
N SER A 109 -37.14 -44.71 1.60
CA SER A 109 -38.60 -44.68 1.40
C SER A 109 -39.42 -45.04 2.65
N THR A 110 -38.80 -45.21 3.81
CA THR A 110 -39.44 -45.70 5.04
C THR A 110 -39.50 -44.64 6.13
N THR A 111 -40.71 -44.20 6.46
CA THR A 111 -41.01 -43.35 7.62
C THR A 111 -40.77 -44.12 8.92
N SER A 112 -39.51 -44.13 9.36
CA SER A 112 -39.08 -44.70 10.64
C SER A 112 -38.75 -43.60 11.63
N SER A 113 -38.86 -43.87 12.93
CA SER A 113 -38.44 -42.92 13.97
C SER A 113 -36.98 -42.49 13.81
N SER A 114 -36.10 -43.37 13.33
CA SER A 114 -34.70 -43.05 13.04
C SER A 114 -34.54 -42.11 11.85
N ALA A 115 -35.34 -42.26 10.78
CA ALA A 115 -35.32 -41.33 9.66
C ALA A 115 -35.74 -39.91 10.07
N ILE A 116 -36.72 -39.78 10.98
CA ILE A 116 -37.13 -38.49 11.54
C ILE A 116 -35.98 -37.85 12.34
N THR A 117 -35.29 -38.63 13.19
CA THR A 117 -34.13 -38.14 13.93
C THR A 117 -32.99 -37.71 13.01
N GLU A 118 -32.67 -38.49 11.97
CA GLU A 118 -31.65 -38.13 10.97
C GLU A 118 -32.01 -36.86 10.21
N CYS A 119 -33.29 -36.64 9.85
CA CYS A 119 -33.75 -35.40 9.24
C CYS A 119 -33.55 -34.19 10.18
N ILE A 120 -33.82 -34.34 11.48
CA ILE A 120 -33.60 -33.27 12.46
C ILE A 120 -32.10 -32.92 12.55
N GLU A 121 -31.22 -33.93 12.61
CA GLU A 121 -29.77 -33.70 12.65
C GLU A 121 -29.25 -33.08 11.34
N LEU A 122 -29.77 -33.51 10.19
CA LEU A 122 -29.41 -32.91 8.91
C LEU A 122 -29.88 -31.45 8.79
N ALA A 123 -31.06 -31.12 9.33
CA ALA A 123 -31.55 -29.75 9.39
C ALA A 123 -30.66 -28.86 10.29
N LYS A 124 -30.21 -29.36 11.45
CA LYS A 124 -29.22 -28.67 12.29
C LYS A 124 -27.91 -28.44 11.53
N LYS A 125 -27.41 -29.46 10.84
CA LYS A 125 -26.21 -29.35 10.00
C LYS A 125 -26.38 -28.32 8.88
N CYS A 126 -27.57 -28.26 8.24
CA CYS A 126 -27.90 -27.23 7.25
C CYS A 126 -27.76 -25.82 7.84
N ASN A 127 -28.29 -25.61 9.05
CA ASN A 127 -28.20 -24.32 9.73
C ASN A 127 -26.74 -23.92 9.99
N THR A 128 -25.92 -24.85 10.48
CA THR A 128 -24.48 -24.61 10.68
C THR A 128 -23.73 -24.30 9.37
N VAL A 129 -24.05 -25.00 8.28
CA VAL A 129 -23.50 -24.70 6.95
C VAL A 129 -23.90 -23.31 6.48
N ALA A 130 -25.18 -22.94 6.63
CA ALA A 130 -25.68 -21.63 6.25
C ALA A 130 -25.02 -20.50 7.07
N GLU A 131 -24.92 -20.65 8.39
CA GLU A 131 -24.22 -19.71 9.28
C GLU A 131 -22.75 -19.54 8.88
N THR A 132 -22.08 -20.64 8.51
CA THR A 132 -20.68 -20.61 8.05
C THR A 132 -20.54 -19.83 6.75
N ILE A 133 -21.45 -20.04 5.79
CA ILE A 133 -21.49 -19.31 4.52
C ILE A 133 -21.76 -17.82 4.75
N ILE A 134 -22.73 -17.47 5.60
CA ILE A 134 -23.05 -16.07 5.92
C ILE A 134 -21.82 -15.38 6.52
N ARG A 135 -21.16 -16.02 7.49
CA ARG A 135 -19.93 -15.49 8.10
C ARG A 135 -18.81 -15.32 7.07
N PHE A 136 -18.64 -16.28 6.17
CA PHE A 136 -17.66 -16.17 5.09
C PHE A 136 -17.95 -14.98 4.17
N CYS A 137 -19.20 -14.81 3.73
CA CYS A 137 -19.59 -13.68 2.89
C CYS A 137 -19.35 -12.33 3.61
N SER A 138 -19.67 -12.23 4.91
CA SER A 138 -19.40 -11.03 5.71
C SER A 138 -17.91 -10.71 5.81
N ASN A 139 -17.08 -11.73 6.01
CA ASN A 139 -15.61 -11.58 6.02
C ASN A 139 -15.11 -11.13 4.65
N LEU A 140 -15.59 -11.74 3.57
CA LEU A 140 -15.22 -11.40 2.20
C LEU A 140 -15.57 -9.93 1.89
N ILE A 141 -16.77 -9.46 2.27
CA ILE A 141 -17.16 -8.05 2.10
C ILE A 141 -16.19 -7.13 2.84
N SER A 142 -15.80 -7.50 4.06
CA SER A 142 -14.86 -6.72 4.88
C SER A 142 -13.46 -6.69 4.26
N GLU A 143 -12.95 -7.84 3.78
CA GLU A 143 -11.67 -7.94 3.07
C GLU A 143 -11.67 -7.10 1.78
N HIS A 144 -12.76 -7.15 1.01
CA HIS A 144 -12.92 -6.32 -0.19
C HIS A 144 -12.97 -4.82 0.14
N HIS A 145 -13.57 -4.45 1.27
CA HIS A 145 -13.56 -3.07 1.73
C HIS A 145 -12.14 -2.58 2.01
N TYR A 146 -11.33 -3.37 2.72
CA TYR A 146 -9.93 -3.04 2.98
C TYR A 146 -9.06 -3.10 1.73
N LEU A 147 -9.31 -4.02 0.80
CA LEU A 147 -8.65 -4.01 -0.51
C LEU A 147 -8.90 -2.70 -1.24
N HIS A 148 -10.16 -2.26 -1.30
CA HIS A 148 -10.52 -0.99 -1.92
C HIS A 148 -9.82 0.20 -1.26
N GLN A 149 -9.84 0.26 0.08
CA GLN A 149 -9.16 1.32 0.81
C GLN A 149 -7.65 1.31 0.60
N GLY A 150 -7.01 0.14 0.66
CA GLY A 150 -5.57 -0.01 0.45
C GLY A 150 -5.14 0.43 -0.94
N TRP A 151 -5.87 0.06 -1.99
CA TRP A 151 -5.59 0.55 -3.33
C TRP A 151 -5.85 2.05 -3.48
N LYS A 152 -6.85 2.62 -2.80
CA LYS A 152 -7.05 4.07 -2.76
C LYS A 152 -5.88 4.79 -2.09
N ALA A 153 -5.34 4.25 -1.00
CA ALA A 153 -4.15 4.81 -0.35
C ALA A 153 -2.94 4.81 -1.29
N VAL A 154 -2.72 3.72 -2.05
CA VAL A 154 -1.67 3.65 -3.07
C VAL A 154 -1.85 4.71 -4.15
N ILE A 155 -3.07 4.84 -4.69
CA ILE A 155 -3.38 5.84 -5.73
C ILE A 155 -3.14 7.26 -5.20
N ALA A 156 -3.65 7.57 -4.00
CA ALA A 156 -3.44 8.87 -3.38
C ALA A 156 -1.95 9.18 -3.22
N ASN A 157 -1.15 8.21 -2.78
CA ASN A 157 0.30 8.36 -2.68
C ASN A 157 0.99 8.63 -4.03
N LEU A 158 0.54 7.95 -5.08
CA LEU A 158 1.04 8.13 -6.44
C LEU A 158 0.70 9.52 -6.98
N ASP A 159 -0.54 9.99 -6.82
CA ASP A 159 -0.98 11.32 -7.23
C ASP A 159 -0.17 12.43 -6.54
N ASP A 160 0.09 12.25 -5.26
CA ASP A 160 0.96 13.10 -4.45
C ASP A 160 2.39 13.14 -5.00
N SER A 161 2.93 11.98 -5.35
CA SER A 161 4.29 11.83 -5.87
C SER A 161 4.43 12.43 -7.27
N ILE A 162 3.41 12.28 -8.13
CA ILE A 162 3.32 12.93 -9.44
C ILE A 162 3.31 14.44 -9.26
N SER A 163 2.46 14.96 -8.37
CA SER A 163 2.34 16.39 -8.09
C SER A 163 3.64 17.00 -7.58
N ARG A 164 4.35 16.32 -6.67
CA ARG A 164 5.67 16.73 -6.18
C ARG A 164 6.70 16.74 -7.31
N THR A 165 6.72 15.71 -8.14
CA THR A 165 7.66 15.57 -9.26
C THR A 165 7.44 16.66 -10.32
N GLN A 166 6.19 16.96 -10.66
CA GLN A 166 5.86 18.04 -11.60
C GLN A 166 6.32 19.41 -11.08
N LYS A 167 6.12 19.70 -9.77
CA LYS A 167 6.62 20.93 -9.14
C LYS A 167 8.15 21.01 -9.19
N TYR A 168 8.84 19.91 -8.92
CA TYR A 168 10.29 19.83 -9.03
C TYR A 168 10.76 20.09 -10.46
N LEU A 169 10.14 19.44 -11.46
CA LEU A 169 10.46 19.62 -12.87
C LEU A 169 10.30 21.08 -13.31
N GLN A 170 9.21 21.75 -12.90
CA GLN A 170 9.03 23.17 -13.21
C GLN A 170 10.12 24.06 -12.61
N ARG A 171 10.53 23.81 -11.36
CA ARG A 171 11.63 24.55 -10.71
C ARG A 171 12.94 24.32 -11.44
N SER A 172 13.24 23.07 -11.80
CA SER A 172 14.43 22.70 -12.56
C SER A 172 14.46 23.38 -13.92
N LYS A 173 13.32 23.42 -14.64
CA LYS A 173 13.21 24.09 -15.94
C LYS A 173 13.50 25.60 -15.82
N ARG A 174 12.91 26.27 -14.82
CA ARG A 174 13.17 27.69 -14.55
C ARG A 174 14.64 27.96 -14.24
N GLN A 175 15.29 27.08 -13.48
CA GLN A 175 16.72 27.19 -13.21
C GLN A 175 17.56 27.03 -14.48
N ALA A 176 17.23 26.06 -15.34
CA ALA A 176 17.93 25.86 -16.61
C ALA A 176 17.79 27.09 -17.54
N GLU A 177 16.59 27.66 -17.66
CA GLU A 177 16.34 28.89 -18.43
C GLU A 177 17.14 30.10 -17.89
N LYS A 178 17.22 30.22 -16.56
CA LYS A 178 18.02 31.27 -15.91
C LYS A 178 19.51 31.08 -16.19
N LEU A 179 20.02 29.86 -16.11
CA LEU A 179 21.42 29.54 -16.43
C LEU A 179 21.76 29.88 -17.87
N GLU A 180 20.88 29.56 -18.83
CA GLU A 180 21.11 29.89 -20.23
C GLU A 180 21.13 31.40 -20.47
N THR A 181 20.27 32.15 -19.76
CA THR A 181 20.27 33.61 -19.80
C THR A 181 21.59 34.19 -19.26
N ILE A 182 22.07 33.69 -18.12
CA ILE A 182 23.34 34.13 -17.53
C ILE A 182 24.50 33.80 -18.47
N ARG A 183 24.52 32.58 -19.04
CA ARG A 183 25.55 32.14 -20.00
C ARG A 183 25.59 33.06 -21.22
N THR A 184 24.42 33.41 -21.77
CA THR A 184 24.30 34.30 -22.93
C THR A 184 24.83 35.70 -22.59
N LYS A 185 24.40 36.29 -21.45
CA LYS A 185 24.89 37.60 -21.00
C LYS A 185 26.40 37.61 -20.78
N GLY A 186 26.94 36.57 -20.15
CA GLY A 186 28.37 36.41 -19.93
C GLY A 186 29.15 36.35 -21.25
N ARG A 187 28.63 35.61 -22.25
CA ARG A 187 29.26 35.56 -23.59
C ARG A 187 29.28 36.93 -24.27
N VAL A 188 28.19 37.70 -24.18
CA VAL A 188 28.15 39.07 -24.74
C VAL A 188 29.17 39.97 -24.04
N LEU A 189 29.20 39.96 -22.71
CA LEU A 189 30.14 40.78 -21.94
C LEU A 189 31.60 40.45 -22.24
N LEU A 190 31.92 39.15 -22.40
CA LEU A 190 33.25 38.70 -22.76
C LEU A 190 33.61 39.04 -24.22
N GLY A 191 32.63 39.06 -25.12
CA GLY A 191 32.84 39.44 -26.53
C GLY A 191 33.19 40.92 -26.72
N ASP A 192 32.60 41.81 -25.90
CA ASP A 192 32.90 43.25 -25.91
C ASP A 192 34.13 43.62 -25.07
N PHE A 193 34.74 42.66 -24.37
CA PHE A 193 35.78 42.92 -23.39
C PHE A 193 37.04 43.55 -24.00
N ASP A 194 37.48 43.07 -25.16
CA ASP A 194 38.66 43.59 -25.86
C ASP A 194 38.47 45.05 -26.27
N ASN A 195 37.26 45.42 -26.70
CA ASN A 195 36.91 46.78 -27.08
C ASN A 195 36.92 47.72 -25.87
N VAL A 196 36.43 47.25 -24.71
CA VAL A 196 36.51 48.01 -23.45
C VAL A 196 37.97 48.24 -23.02
N ILE A 197 38.83 47.24 -23.14
CA ILE A 197 40.27 47.37 -22.87
C ILE A 197 40.91 48.40 -23.81
N GLU A 198 40.57 48.37 -25.10
CA GLU A 198 41.06 49.34 -26.07
C GLU A 198 40.64 50.77 -25.70
N VAL A 199 39.38 50.99 -25.33
CA VAL A 199 38.88 52.31 -24.88
C VAL A 199 39.61 52.77 -23.62
N LEU A 200 39.76 51.90 -22.63
CA LEU A 200 40.47 52.22 -21.38
C LEU A 200 41.93 52.58 -21.62
N SER A 201 42.60 51.92 -22.59
CA SER A 201 43.99 52.23 -22.96
C SER A 201 44.18 53.66 -23.48
N LYS A 202 43.10 54.28 -23.99
CA LYS A 202 43.11 55.65 -24.53
C LYS A 202 42.81 56.71 -23.46
N VAL A 203 42.46 56.32 -22.24
CA VAL A 203 42.19 57.25 -21.14
C VAL A 203 43.51 57.67 -20.48
N ILE A 204 43.88 58.93 -20.66
CA ILE A 204 45.04 59.54 -19.99
C ILE A 204 44.62 59.94 -18.57
N ILE A 205 45.18 59.27 -17.56
CA ILE A 205 44.97 59.63 -16.16
C ILE A 205 45.95 60.74 -15.79
N TYR A 206 45.46 61.96 -15.64
CA TYR A 206 46.23 63.05 -15.06
C TYR A 206 46.24 62.91 -13.54
N PHE A 207 47.36 62.44 -12.98
CA PHE A 207 47.63 62.59 -11.56
C PHE A 207 48.00 64.04 -11.29
N TYR A 208 47.10 64.78 -10.62
CA TYR A 208 47.48 66.02 -9.96
C TYR A 208 48.39 65.65 -8.79
N ALA A 209 49.69 65.89 -8.95
CA ALA A 209 50.63 65.87 -7.84
C ALA A 209 50.30 67.04 -6.90
N ILE A 210 50.09 66.72 -5.62
CA ILE A 210 49.90 67.66 -4.50
C ILE A 210 51.20 68.41 -4.24
#